data_AF-Q50J08-F1
#
_entry.id   AF-Q50J08-F1
#
_cell.length_a   1.000
_cell.length_b   1.000
_cell.length_c   1.000
_cell.angle_alpha   90.00
_cell.angle_beta   90.00
_cell.angle_gamma   90.00
#
_symmetry.space_group_name_H-M   'P 1'
#
loop_
_entity.id
_entity.type
_entity.pdbx_description
1 polymer ?
#
loop_
_entity_poly.entity_id
_entity_poly.type
_entity_poly.pdbx_seq_one_letter_code
_entity_poly.pdbx_strand_id
1 'polypeptide(L)'
;ALNERANQLAHYLQEKGVKPEVLVGIYFERSLEAIIGILAILKAGGAYVPLDPTYPRDRLDYMLTDSAVSILLTQQSLVTNLREDLDTLKIESFCLDSDWLILENYSRENPSSSVQSENLAYLIYTSGSTGKPKGVMNLHQGICNNILRTKDSYPTTNRDRLLQISSLAFDASVLDIFWSLSSGMALIIPKPEGTKDLAYLIQLMIEKKVSQVFFVPSLLRLLLQQPKLENCRYLKRVFCGGEALSSELMQQFFQHFNCELHNLYGPTETSVDATCWQCPPRTDDPAIAIGRPIANTQIYILDRHLQPVPVGIVGELHIGGIQLARGYLNQLELTAEKFIPNPFAGGKLYKTGDLVRYLADGNIEYLGRIDNQVKLRGLRIELGEIQTILDSHPQINQSVVIIQTDSEDNQRLVAYIASQHQALTPKELRQFLQPKLPAYMIPSAFVILPEFPLNPNGKVDLKKLPLPNETALVESVYVAPRNPTETILVNIWQEVLSLAKIGINDNFFELGG
;
A
#
# COMPACT_ATOMS: atom_id res chain seq x y z
N ALA A 1 14.98 -22.93 14.86
CA ALA A 1 14.66 -23.00 13.42
C ALA A 1 14.65 -21.62 12.73
N LEU A 2 13.60 -20.80 12.85
CA LEU A 2 13.51 -19.50 12.15
C LEU A 2 14.72 -18.58 12.41
N ASN A 3 15.04 -18.35 13.69
CA ASN A 3 16.17 -17.51 14.08
C ASN A 3 17.51 -18.05 13.55
N GLU A 4 17.75 -19.36 13.67
CA GLU A 4 18.99 -19.99 13.21
C GLU A 4 19.17 -19.87 11.70
N ARG A 5 18.11 -20.11 10.90
CA ARG A 5 18.15 -19.95 9.45
C ARG A 5 18.43 -18.50 9.04
N ALA A 6 17.76 -17.55 9.71
CA ALA A 6 18.01 -16.12 9.49
C ALA A 6 19.44 -15.73 9.89
N ASN A 7 20.00 -16.31 10.95
CA ASN A 7 21.38 -16.07 11.36
C ASN A 7 22.38 -16.60 10.33
N GLN A 8 22.20 -17.83 9.83
CA GLN A 8 23.09 -18.39 8.81
C GLN A 8 23.12 -17.52 7.55
N LEU A 9 21.95 -17.12 7.07
CA LEU A 9 21.84 -16.20 5.93
C LEU A 9 22.44 -14.83 6.26
N ALA A 10 22.27 -14.32 7.48
CA ALA A 10 22.85 -13.04 7.87
C ALA A 10 24.38 -13.06 7.88
N HIS A 11 25.02 -14.13 8.37
CA HIS A 11 26.48 -14.28 8.31
C HIS A 11 26.97 -14.33 6.85
N TYR A 12 26.26 -15.05 5.97
CA TYR A 12 26.54 -15.03 4.54
C TYR A 12 26.41 -13.62 3.95
N LEU A 13 25.35 -12.89 4.28
CA LEU A 13 25.16 -11.52 3.82
C LEU A 13 26.27 -10.58 4.34
N GLN A 14 26.75 -10.76 5.57
CA GLN A 14 27.90 -10.01 6.09
C GLN A 14 29.19 -10.30 5.32
N GLU A 15 29.45 -11.57 4.97
CA GLU A 15 30.58 -11.95 4.11
C GLU A 15 30.46 -11.29 2.72
N LYS A 16 29.24 -11.14 2.22
CA LYS A 16 28.94 -10.40 0.98
C LYS A 16 28.95 -8.88 1.12
N GLY A 17 29.29 -8.35 2.29
CA GLY A 17 29.48 -6.93 2.53
C GLY A 17 28.24 -6.17 3.01
N VAL A 18 27.15 -6.85 3.35
CA VAL A 18 25.98 -6.23 3.99
C VAL A 18 26.36 -5.73 5.37
N LYS A 19 26.07 -4.46 5.62
CA LYS A 19 26.40 -3.70 6.83
C LYS A 19 25.43 -2.50 6.94
N PRO A 20 25.51 -1.65 7.99
CA PRO A 20 24.66 -0.47 8.09
C PRO A 20 24.59 0.34 6.80
N GLU A 21 23.38 0.78 6.44
CA GLU A 21 23.04 1.54 5.23
C GLU A 21 23.09 0.77 3.90
N VAL A 22 23.53 -0.49 3.88
CA VAL A 22 23.49 -1.30 2.66
C VAL A 22 22.06 -1.78 2.39
N LEU A 23 21.55 -1.46 1.21
CA LEU A 23 20.25 -1.91 0.72
C LEU A 23 20.38 -3.32 0.11
N VAL A 24 19.45 -4.20 0.47
CA VAL A 24 19.33 -5.55 -0.10
C VAL A 24 17.92 -5.73 -0.64
N GLY A 25 17.82 -6.12 -1.91
CA GLY A 25 16.53 -6.37 -2.54
C GLY A 25 15.90 -7.66 -1.99
N ILE A 26 14.57 -7.66 -1.82
CA ILE A 26 13.80 -8.87 -1.55
C ILE A 26 12.66 -8.98 -2.57
N TYR A 27 12.76 -9.99 -3.44
CA TYR A 27 11.82 -10.23 -4.55
C TYR A 27 11.18 -11.60 -4.39
N PHE A 28 10.00 -11.62 -3.76
CA PHE A 28 9.37 -12.85 -3.29
C PHE A 28 7.86 -12.79 -3.33
N GLU A 29 7.26 -13.97 -3.52
CA GLU A 29 5.89 -14.22 -3.09
C GLU A 29 5.85 -14.48 -1.57
N ARG A 30 4.65 -14.43 -0.98
CA ARG A 30 4.47 -14.72 0.45
C ARG A 30 4.93 -16.14 0.77
N SER A 31 5.93 -16.23 1.64
CA SER A 31 6.54 -17.49 2.05
C SER A 31 7.23 -17.34 3.40
N LEU A 32 7.60 -18.47 4.02
CA LEU A 32 8.45 -18.45 5.21
C LEU A 32 9.84 -17.93 4.86
N GLU A 33 10.34 -18.26 3.68
CA GLU A 33 11.62 -17.88 3.11
C GLU A 33 11.73 -16.35 3.00
N ALA A 34 10.68 -15.66 2.56
CA ALA A 34 10.64 -14.20 2.55
C ALA A 34 10.84 -13.61 3.96
N ILE A 35 10.20 -14.17 4.98
CA ILE A 35 10.38 -13.74 6.37
C ILE A 35 11.80 -14.01 6.86
N ILE A 36 12.39 -15.16 6.50
CA ILE A 36 13.79 -15.46 6.80
C ILE A 36 14.72 -14.43 6.17
N GLY A 37 14.50 -14.08 4.90
CA GLY A 37 15.26 -13.07 4.16
C GLY A 37 15.22 -11.70 4.83
N ILE A 38 14.02 -11.21 5.17
CA ILE A 38 13.84 -9.93 5.87
C ILE A 38 14.62 -9.92 7.19
N LEU A 39 14.46 -10.96 8.01
CA LEU A 39 15.16 -11.07 9.29
C LEU A 39 16.68 -11.12 9.11
N ALA A 40 17.16 -11.85 8.10
CA ALA A 40 18.59 -12.00 7.84
C ALA A 40 19.23 -10.68 7.39
N ILE A 41 18.57 -9.90 6.52
CA ILE A 41 19.05 -8.59 6.08
C ILE A 41 19.24 -7.66 7.28
N LEU A 42 18.23 -7.56 8.15
CA LEU A 42 18.29 -6.73 9.36
C LEU A 42 19.36 -7.23 10.34
N LYS A 43 19.48 -8.54 10.52
CA LYS A 43 20.50 -9.16 11.38
C LYS A 43 21.92 -8.92 10.88
N ALA A 44 22.13 -8.96 9.57
CA ALA A 44 23.41 -8.61 8.95
C ALA A 44 23.76 -7.13 9.16
N GLY A 45 22.74 -6.29 9.38
CA GLY A 45 22.83 -4.86 9.62
C GLY A 45 22.41 -4.00 8.42
N GLY A 46 21.94 -4.61 7.33
CA GLY A 46 21.43 -3.89 6.16
C GLY A 46 19.95 -3.52 6.29
N ALA A 47 19.43 -2.88 5.25
CA ALA A 47 18.02 -2.54 5.11
C ALA A 47 17.42 -3.21 3.87
N TYR A 48 16.18 -3.69 3.98
CA TYR A 48 15.55 -4.41 2.86
C TYR A 48 14.74 -3.47 1.96
N VAL A 49 14.70 -3.81 0.67
CA VAL A 49 13.89 -3.16 -0.37
C VAL A 49 12.92 -4.20 -0.94
N PRO A 50 11.64 -4.21 -0.53
CA PRO A 50 10.67 -5.15 -1.05
C PRO A 50 10.27 -4.80 -2.49
N LEU A 51 10.35 -5.80 -3.35
CA LEU A 51 9.98 -5.76 -4.75
C LEU A 51 8.82 -6.75 -4.95
N ASP A 52 7.65 -6.25 -5.39
CA ASP A 52 6.48 -7.09 -5.61
C ASP A 52 6.58 -7.79 -6.98
N PRO A 53 6.54 -9.13 -7.04
CA PRO A 53 6.60 -9.88 -8.30
C PRO A 53 5.47 -9.58 -9.28
N THR A 54 4.38 -8.96 -8.83
CA THR A 54 3.26 -8.57 -9.68
C THR A 54 3.45 -7.20 -10.34
N TYR A 55 4.53 -6.47 -10.02
CA TYR A 55 4.81 -5.19 -10.66
C TYR A 55 5.32 -5.37 -12.10
N PRO A 56 4.99 -4.43 -13.00
CA PRO A 56 5.52 -4.43 -14.35
C PRO A 56 7.04 -4.33 -14.36
N ARG A 57 7.62 -4.83 -15.45
CA ARG A 57 9.06 -4.85 -15.70
C ARG A 57 9.72 -3.47 -15.52
N ASP A 58 9.28 -2.46 -16.27
CA ASP A 58 9.90 -1.12 -16.24
C ASP A 58 9.92 -0.53 -14.83
N ARG A 59 8.92 -0.85 -14.00
CA ARG A 59 8.84 -0.39 -12.62
C ARG A 59 9.88 -1.09 -11.74
N LEU A 60 10.02 -2.41 -11.89
CA LEU A 60 11.03 -3.19 -11.18
C LEU A 60 12.44 -2.71 -11.58
N ASP A 61 12.68 -2.49 -12.87
CA ASP A 61 13.95 -2.02 -13.41
C ASP A 61 14.32 -0.65 -12.83
N TYR A 62 13.34 0.27 -12.76
CA TYR A 62 13.52 1.56 -12.10
C TYR A 62 13.86 1.41 -10.62
N MET A 63 13.11 0.59 -9.87
CA MET A 63 13.34 0.39 -8.44
C MET A 63 14.71 -0.22 -8.16
N LEU A 64 15.15 -1.19 -8.95
CA LEU A 64 16.48 -1.81 -8.86
C LEU A 64 17.58 -0.80 -9.17
N THR A 65 17.39 0.01 -10.21
CA THR A 65 18.34 1.07 -10.59
C THR A 65 18.44 2.16 -9.54
N ASP A 66 17.31 2.68 -9.06
CA ASP A 66 17.28 3.78 -8.07
C ASP A 66 17.81 3.33 -6.70
N SER A 67 17.49 2.11 -6.28
CA SER A 67 17.99 1.55 -5.01
C SER A 67 19.45 1.11 -5.05
N ALA A 68 20.01 0.90 -6.24
CA ALA A 68 21.39 0.44 -6.43
C ALA A 68 21.75 -0.80 -5.56
N VAL A 69 20.79 -1.71 -5.38
CA VAL A 69 21.02 -2.95 -4.62
C VAL A 69 22.04 -3.82 -5.34
N SER A 70 23.00 -4.37 -4.61
CA SER A 70 24.01 -5.30 -5.16
C SER A 70 23.67 -6.77 -4.91
N ILE A 71 22.72 -7.04 -4.02
CA ILE A 71 22.27 -8.39 -3.64
C ILE A 71 20.75 -8.41 -3.71
N LEU A 72 20.20 -9.46 -4.32
CA LEU A 72 18.77 -9.74 -4.40
C LEU A 72 18.47 -11.11 -3.78
N LEU A 73 17.72 -11.14 -2.69
CA LEU A 73 17.13 -12.38 -2.20
C LEU A 73 15.87 -12.67 -3.01
N THR A 74 15.75 -13.87 -3.55
CA THR A 74 14.62 -14.29 -4.39
C THR A 74 14.30 -15.78 -4.25
N GLN A 75 13.29 -16.26 -4.97
CA GLN A 75 12.99 -17.69 -5.14
C GLN A 75 13.25 -18.12 -6.59
N GLN A 76 13.57 -19.39 -6.79
CA GLN A 76 14.05 -19.93 -8.07
C GLN A 76 13.08 -19.67 -9.23
N SER A 77 11.76 -19.75 -8.98
CA SER A 77 10.73 -19.53 -9.98
C SER A 77 10.64 -18.08 -10.49
N LEU A 78 11.20 -17.13 -9.75
CA LEU A 78 11.14 -15.70 -10.06
C LEU A 78 12.42 -15.17 -10.73
N VAL A 79 13.53 -15.91 -10.67
CA VAL A 79 14.83 -15.48 -11.23
C VAL A 79 14.73 -15.16 -12.71
N THR A 80 14.00 -15.96 -13.49
CA THR A 80 13.85 -15.77 -14.93
C THR A 80 13.20 -14.43 -15.27
N ASN A 81 12.36 -13.90 -14.38
CA ASN A 81 11.67 -12.63 -14.61
C ASN A 81 12.64 -11.46 -14.55
N LEU A 82 13.75 -11.54 -13.80
CA LEU A 82 14.72 -10.46 -13.60
C LEU A 82 16.09 -10.70 -14.23
N ARG A 83 16.26 -11.79 -14.98
CA ARG A 83 17.58 -12.24 -15.44
C ARG A 83 18.40 -11.16 -16.15
N GLU A 84 17.78 -10.41 -17.06
CA GLU A 84 18.47 -9.37 -17.81
C GLU A 84 18.93 -8.20 -16.90
N ASP A 85 18.17 -7.85 -15.85
CA ASP A 85 18.60 -6.80 -14.90
C ASP A 85 19.72 -7.31 -14.02
N LEU A 86 19.62 -8.55 -13.55
CA LEU A 86 20.65 -9.16 -12.70
C LEU A 86 22.00 -9.11 -13.40
N ASP A 87 22.04 -9.45 -14.70
CA ASP A 87 23.24 -9.40 -15.52
C ASP A 87 23.68 -7.94 -15.80
N THR A 88 22.76 -7.06 -16.19
CA THR A 88 23.05 -5.67 -16.58
C THR A 88 23.52 -4.81 -15.40
N LEU A 89 22.82 -4.92 -14.27
CA LEU A 89 23.08 -4.18 -13.04
C LEU A 89 24.11 -4.90 -12.13
N LYS A 90 24.55 -6.11 -12.52
CA LYS A 90 25.51 -6.95 -11.78
C LYS A 90 25.04 -7.25 -10.35
N ILE A 91 23.78 -7.63 -10.23
CA ILE A 91 23.15 -7.94 -8.94
C ILE A 91 23.33 -9.43 -8.67
N GLU A 92 23.92 -9.77 -7.52
CA GLU A 92 24.03 -11.16 -7.09
C GLU A 92 22.67 -11.62 -6.55
N SER A 93 22.02 -12.57 -7.23
CA SER A 93 20.79 -13.19 -6.73
C SER A 93 21.07 -14.41 -5.87
N PHE A 94 20.34 -14.58 -4.77
CA PHE A 94 20.39 -15.77 -3.92
C PHE A 94 18.99 -16.36 -3.73
N CYS A 95 18.80 -17.63 -4.11
CA CYS A 95 17.50 -18.30 -4.07
C CYS A 95 17.26 -18.98 -2.71
N LEU A 96 16.36 -18.43 -1.89
CA LEU A 96 16.08 -19.00 -0.56
C LEU A 96 15.24 -20.27 -0.56
N ASP A 97 14.81 -20.77 -1.71
CA ASP A 97 14.11 -22.06 -1.84
C ASP A 97 15.03 -23.18 -2.34
N SER A 98 16.17 -22.86 -2.96
CA SER A 98 17.11 -23.84 -3.54
C SER A 98 18.52 -23.81 -2.97
N ASP A 99 19.02 -22.64 -2.54
CA ASP A 99 20.46 -22.44 -2.29
C ASP A 99 20.88 -22.67 -0.82
N TRP A 100 20.01 -23.28 0.00
CA TRP A 100 20.26 -23.50 1.42
C TRP A 100 21.54 -24.29 1.73
N LEU A 101 21.98 -25.16 0.83
CA LEU A 101 23.22 -25.93 1.00
C LEU A 101 24.45 -25.03 1.14
N ILE A 102 24.45 -23.85 0.51
CA ILE A 102 25.52 -22.85 0.62
C ILE A 102 25.63 -22.34 2.07
N LEU A 103 24.51 -22.30 2.79
CA LEU A 103 24.42 -21.75 4.14
C LEU A 103 24.74 -22.77 5.25
N GLU A 104 24.89 -24.06 4.92
CA GLU A 104 25.06 -25.13 5.92
C GLU A 104 26.25 -24.92 6.85
N ASN A 105 27.35 -24.36 6.32
CA ASN A 105 28.58 -24.12 7.05
C ASN A 105 28.61 -22.76 7.79
N TYR A 106 27.64 -21.89 7.54
CA TYR A 106 27.54 -20.61 8.25
C TYR A 106 27.01 -20.82 9.67
N SER A 107 27.44 -19.96 10.59
CA SER A 107 27.07 -20.05 12.00
C SER A 107 25.56 -19.87 12.20
N ARG A 108 25.00 -20.64 13.14
CA ARG A 108 23.60 -20.51 13.56
C ARG A 108 23.43 -19.50 14.70
N GLU A 109 24.53 -19.05 15.30
CA GLU A 109 24.53 -18.06 16.37
C GLU A 109 24.17 -16.67 15.85
N ASN A 110 23.59 -15.83 16.70
CA ASN A 110 23.21 -14.47 16.31
C ASN A 110 24.45 -13.70 15.82
N PRO A 111 24.41 -13.10 14.62
CA PRO A 111 25.50 -12.26 14.13
C PRO A 111 25.62 -11.00 14.99
N SER A 112 26.84 -10.46 15.05
CA SER A 112 27.08 -9.13 15.57
C SER A 112 27.10 -8.16 14.39
N SER A 113 26.37 -7.05 14.48
CA SER A 113 26.43 -5.96 13.50
C SER A 113 26.66 -4.63 14.21
N SER A 114 27.17 -3.64 13.47
CA SER A 114 27.39 -2.28 13.98
C SER A 114 26.15 -1.37 13.83
N VAL A 115 24.99 -1.95 13.54
CA VAL A 115 23.75 -1.21 13.30
C VAL A 115 23.34 -0.40 14.53
N GLN A 116 22.92 0.84 14.28
CA GLN A 116 22.43 1.81 15.26
C GLN A 116 20.97 2.13 14.98
N SER A 117 20.32 2.82 15.91
CA SER A 117 18.89 3.11 15.83
C SER A 117 18.52 4.06 14.69
N GLU A 118 19.47 4.89 14.26
CA GLU A 118 19.32 5.88 13.19
C GLU A 118 19.64 5.31 11.79
N ASN A 119 20.08 4.05 11.74
CA ASN A 119 20.28 3.35 10.48
C ASN A 119 18.96 2.93 9.83
N LEU A 120 19.00 2.76 8.51
CA LEU A 120 17.85 2.26 7.76
C LEU A 120 17.47 0.86 8.23
N ALA A 121 16.16 0.62 8.35
CA ALA A 121 15.59 -0.71 8.52
C ALA A 121 14.99 -1.21 7.19
N TYR A 122 14.29 -0.33 6.48
CA TYR A 122 13.68 -0.67 5.20
C TYR A 122 13.47 0.56 4.33
N LEU A 123 13.36 0.31 3.03
CA LEU A 123 13.01 1.30 2.03
C LEU A 123 11.82 0.80 1.22
N ILE A 124 10.69 1.48 1.34
CA ILE A 124 9.45 1.13 0.63
C ILE A 124 9.16 2.19 -0.42
N TYR A 125 8.97 1.75 -1.67
CA TYR A 125 8.57 2.64 -2.74
C TYR A 125 7.08 2.94 -2.67
N THR A 126 6.75 4.22 -2.81
CA THR A 126 5.37 4.71 -2.95
C THR A 126 5.20 5.42 -4.28
N SER A 127 3.96 5.62 -4.73
CA SER A 127 3.67 6.41 -5.92
C SER A 127 4.21 7.85 -5.76
N GLY A 128 4.67 8.43 -6.88
CA GLY A 128 5.31 9.76 -6.89
C GLY A 128 4.66 10.71 -7.88
N SER A 129 4.42 11.95 -7.47
CA SER A 129 3.76 12.98 -8.28
C SER A 129 4.52 13.37 -9.55
N THR A 130 5.80 13.00 -9.65
CA THR A 130 6.70 13.29 -10.78
C THR A 130 6.69 12.21 -11.88
N GLY A 131 5.78 11.23 -11.82
CA GLY A 131 5.73 10.14 -12.80
C GLY A 131 6.59 8.92 -12.46
N LYS A 132 7.37 8.97 -11.37
CA LYS A 132 8.21 7.86 -10.92
C LYS A 132 7.99 7.58 -9.43
N PRO A 133 8.00 6.32 -8.99
CA PRO A 133 7.87 6.01 -7.57
C PRO A 133 9.06 6.54 -6.75
N LYS A 134 8.80 6.82 -5.47
CA LYS A 134 9.75 7.41 -4.52
C LYS A 134 10.03 6.43 -3.37
N GLY A 135 11.31 6.14 -3.13
CA GLY A 135 11.73 5.24 -2.05
C GLY A 135 11.76 5.95 -0.70
N VAL A 136 10.90 5.55 0.24
CA VAL A 136 10.83 6.15 1.59
C VAL A 136 11.81 5.44 2.53
N MET A 137 12.79 6.18 3.03
CA MET A 137 13.90 5.65 3.85
C MET A 137 13.54 5.60 5.34
N ASN A 138 13.01 4.47 5.82
CA ASN A 138 12.59 4.30 7.21
C ASN A 138 13.72 3.75 8.11
N LEU A 139 13.78 4.28 9.33
CA LEU A 139 14.85 4.02 10.29
C LEU A 139 14.42 2.99 11.34
N HIS A 140 15.40 2.28 11.92
CA HIS A 140 15.16 1.34 13.02
C HIS A 140 14.40 1.98 14.20
N GLN A 141 14.80 3.18 14.64
CA GLN A 141 14.19 3.86 15.78
C GLN A 141 12.68 4.09 15.62
N GLY A 142 12.23 4.43 14.40
CA GLY A 142 10.84 4.74 14.13
C GLY A 142 9.97 3.49 14.24
N ILE A 143 10.38 2.42 13.56
CA ILE A 143 9.63 1.16 13.62
C ILE A 143 9.73 0.48 15.00
N CYS A 144 10.88 0.55 15.67
CA CYS A 144 11.01 0.04 17.05
C CYS A 144 10.09 0.79 18.01
N ASN A 145 9.98 2.12 17.90
CA ASN A 145 9.03 2.91 18.68
C ASN A 145 7.59 2.44 18.45
N ASN A 146 7.20 2.24 17.18
CA ASN A 146 5.87 1.76 16.83
C ASN A 146 5.60 0.37 17.45
N ILE A 147 6.51 -0.60 17.26
CA ILE A 147 6.35 -1.97 17.77
C ILE A 147 6.26 -1.99 19.29
N LEU A 148 7.12 -1.24 19.99
CA LEU A 148 7.12 -1.19 21.46
C LEU A 148 5.81 -0.58 21.98
N ARG A 149 5.36 0.54 21.42
CA ARG A 149 4.05 1.14 21.71
C ARG A 149 2.93 0.13 21.48
N THR A 150 2.98 -0.61 20.38
CA THR A 150 1.93 -1.56 19.99
C THR A 150 1.91 -2.72 20.99
N LYS A 151 3.07 -3.22 21.41
CA LYS A 151 3.18 -4.26 22.45
C LYS A 151 2.62 -3.81 23.80
N ASP A 152 2.89 -2.57 24.20
CA ASP A 152 2.40 -2.01 25.46
C ASP A 152 0.89 -1.75 25.43
N SER A 153 0.38 -1.23 24.31
CA SER A 153 -1.05 -0.94 24.11
C SER A 153 -1.87 -2.21 23.93
N TYR A 154 -1.27 -3.23 23.32
CA TYR A 154 -1.92 -4.45 22.90
C TYR A 154 -1.16 -5.69 23.40
N PRO A 155 -1.19 -5.98 24.72
CA PRO A 155 -0.55 -7.17 25.24
C PRO A 155 -1.05 -8.45 24.55
N THR A 156 -0.12 -9.37 24.29
CA THR A 156 -0.36 -10.65 23.62
C THR A 156 0.35 -11.78 24.36
N THR A 157 -0.03 -13.00 24.01
CA THR A 157 0.53 -14.24 24.55
C THR A 157 1.00 -15.15 23.41
N ASN A 158 1.66 -16.25 23.75
CA ASN A 158 2.03 -17.28 22.77
C ASN A 158 0.84 -18.05 22.16
N ARG A 159 -0.39 -17.77 22.60
CA ARG A 159 -1.62 -18.30 22.01
C ARG A 159 -2.20 -17.38 20.94
N ASP A 160 -1.76 -16.13 20.89
CA ASP A 160 -2.22 -15.17 19.91
C ASP A 160 -1.58 -15.45 18.53
N ARG A 161 -2.35 -15.14 17.50
CA ARG A 161 -2.09 -15.43 16.09
C ARG A 161 -2.43 -14.19 15.27
N LEU A 162 -1.48 -13.75 14.44
CA LEU A 162 -1.69 -12.65 13.50
C LEU A 162 -1.69 -13.18 12.08
N LEU A 163 -2.64 -12.72 11.27
CA LEU A 163 -2.72 -13.05 9.86
C LEU A 163 -1.98 -11.99 9.02
N GLN A 164 -0.98 -12.42 8.24
CA GLN A 164 -0.14 -11.57 7.42
C GLN A 164 -0.83 -11.26 6.08
N ILE A 165 -1.69 -10.25 6.04
CA ILE A 165 -2.47 -9.89 4.84
C ILE A 165 -1.78 -8.80 4.01
N SER A 166 -1.03 -7.91 4.63
CA SER A 166 -0.45 -6.74 3.95
C SER A 166 0.63 -7.17 2.96
N SER A 167 0.68 -6.63 1.72
CA SER A 167 1.80 -6.95 0.81
C SER A 167 3.13 -6.54 1.45
N LEU A 168 4.21 -7.31 1.19
CA LEU A 168 5.55 -6.96 1.67
C LEU A 168 6.04 -5.63 1.09
N ALA A 169 5.48 -5.20 -0.04
CA ALA A 169 5.72 -3.88 -0.64
C ALA A 169 4.97 -2.73 0.07
N PHE A 170 4.12 -3.03 1.06
CA PHE A 170 3.46 -2.03 1.90
C PHE A 170 3.97 -2.10 3.33
N ASP A 171 4.10 -0.93 3.95
CA ASP A 171 4.63 -0.75 5.29
C ASP A 171 3.76 -1.39 6.38
N ALA A 172 2.45 -1.55 6.16
CA ALA A 172 1.58 -2.31 7.06
C ALA A 172 2.09 -3.75 7.31
N SER A 173 2.80 -4.36 6.35
CA SER A 173 3.42 -5.69 6.56
C SER A 173 4.53 -5.69 7.60
N VAL A 174 5.19 -4.54 7.81
CA VAL A 174 6.25 -4.37 8.81
C VAL A 174 5.66 -4.53 10.21
N LEU A 175 4.47 -3.96 10.44
CA LEU A 175 3.75 -4.15 11.69
C LEU A 175 3.32 -5.62 11.84
N ASP A 176 2.72 -6.24 10.82
CA ASP A 176 2.33 -7.66 10.85
C ASP A 176 3.49 -8.56 11.30
N ILE A 177 4.65 -8.39 10.67
CA ILE A 177 5.83 -9.23 10.89
C ILE A 177 6.44 -8.95 12.27
N PHE A 178 6.80 -7.70 12.56
CA PHE A 178 7.62 -7.44 13.73
C PHE A 178 6.82 -7.35 15.03
N TRP A 179 5.55 -6.92 14.99
CA TRP A 179 4.70 -6.99 16.18
C TRP A 179 4.50 -8.45 16.61
N SER A 180 4.18 -9.33 15.67
CA SER A 180 3.94 -10.74 15.97
C SER A 180 5.19 -11.44 16.52
N LEU A 181 6.33 -11.31 15.83
CA LEU A 181 7.58 -11.98 16.20
C LEU A 181 8.19 -11.43 17.51
N SER A 182 8.02 -10.14 17.82
CA SER A 182 8.52 -9.52 19.06
C SER A 182 7.61 -9.71 20.28
N SER A 183 6.39 -10.21 20.06
CA SER A 183 5.36 -10.35 21.10
C SER A 183 4.95 -11.81 21.36
N GLY A 184 5.75 -12.77 20.85
CA GLY A 184 5.59 -14.20 21.09
C GLY A 184 4.43 -14.86 20.34
N MET A 185 3.79 -14.14 19.43
CA MET A 185 2.67 -14.64 18.62
C MET A 185 3.18 -15.56 17.51
N ALA A 186 2.27 -16.35 16.92
CA ALA A 186 2.55 -16.95 15.61
C ALA A 186 2.06 -16.04 14.49
N LEU A 187 2.91 -15.82 13.49
CA LEU A 187 2.55 -15.19 12.23
C LEU A 187 1.98 -16.25 11.28
N ILE A 188 0.75 -16.06 10.83
CA ILE A 188 0.08 -16.93 9.87
C ILE A 188 0.26 -16.32 8.48
N ILE A 189 0.98 -17.02 7.62
CA ILE A 189 1.28 -16.59 6.26
C ILE A 189 0.29 -17.30 5.31
N PRO A 190 -0.59 -16.57 4.61
CA PRO A 190 -1.43 -17.15 3.56
C PRO A 190 -0.58 -17.72 2.42
N LYS A 191 -1.11 -18.70 1.69
CA LYS A 191 -0.50 -19.13 0.42
C LYS A 191 -0.40 -17.94 -0.56
N PRO A 192 0.53 -17.97 -1.53
CA PRO A 192 0.55 -17.00 -2.63
C PRO A 192 -0.84 -16.83 -3.25
N GLU A 193 -1.22 -15.59 -3.57
CA GLU A 193 -2.55 -15.19 -4.07
C GLU A 193 -3.74 -15.48 -3.12
N GLY A 194 -3.52 -16.15 -1.99
CA GLY A 194 -4.58 -16.53 -1.05
C GLY A 194 -5.30 -15.33 -0.44
N THR A 195 -4.67 -14.16 -0.39
CA THR A 195 -5.32 -12.92 0.08
C THR A 195 -6.41 -12.40 -0.85
N LYS A 196 -6.48 -12.88 -2.10
CA LYS A 196 -7.53 -12.54 -3.08
C LYS A 196 -8.75 -13.46 -2.99
N ASP A 197 -8.62 -14.59 -2.30
CA ASP A 197 -9.70 -15.57 -2.08
C ASP A 197 -10.27 -15.42 -0.67
N LEU A 198 -11.38 -14.68 -0.56
CA LEU A 198 -12.00 -14.36 0.73
C LEU A 198 -12.51 -15.61 1.47
N ALA A 199 -13.03 -16.61 0.73
CA ALA A 199 -13.52 -17.84 1.32
C ALA A 199 -12.37 -18.65 1.93
N TYR A 200 -11.23 -18.73 1.22
CA TYR A 200 -10.00 -19.31 1.75
C TYR A 200 -9.49 -18.53 2.97
N LEU A 201 -9.46 -17.19 2.93
CA LEU A 201 -9.00 -16.38 4.06
C LEU A 201 -9.83 -16.62 5.32
N ILE A 202 -11.16 -16.65 5.20
CA ILE A 202 -12.06 -16.93 6.33
C ILE A 202 -11.81 -18.33 6.88
N GLN A 203 -11.70 -19.32 6.01
CA GLN A 203 -11.39 -20.69 6.42
C GLN A 203 -10.04 -20.76 7.15
N LEU A 204 -9.02 -20.09 6.64
CA LEU A 204 -7.70 -20.01 7.28
C LEU A 204 -7.77 -19.33 8.65
N MET A 205 -8.53 -18.24 8.78
CA MET A 205 -8.74 -17.53 10.05
C MET A 205 -9.38 -18.43 11.10
N ILE A 206 -10.38 -19.21 10.70
CA ILE A 206 -11.06 -20.18 11.57
C ILE A 206 -10.08 -21.29 12.00
N GLU A 207 -9.43 -21.94 11.03
CA GLU A 207 -8.54 -23.09 11.28
C GLU A 207 -7.33 -22.72 12.13
N LYS A 208 -6.72 -21.56 11.85
CA LYS A 208 -5.52 -21.10 12.55
C LYS A 208 -5.84 -20.27 13.79
N LYS A 209 -7.13 -20.10 14.11
CA LYS A 209 -7.60 -19.35 15.29
C LYS A 209 -7.00 -17.94 15.35
N VAL A 210 -7.09 -17.24 14.22
CA VAL A 210 -6.55 -15.87 14.08
C VAL A 210 -7.19 -14.96 15.13
N SER A 211 -6.35 -14.18 15.81
CA SER A 211 -6.75 -13.29 16.90
C SER A 211 -6.51 -11.81 16.62
N GLN A 212 -5.56 -11.52 15.74
CA GLN A 212 -5.17 -10.18 15.32
C GLN A 212 -5.15 -10.15 13.80
N VAL A 213 -5.69 -9.09 13.19
CA VAL A 213 -5.63 -8.92 11.74
C VAL A 213 -5.73 -7.43 11.40
N PHE A 214 -4.97 -7.02 10.39
CA PHE A 214 -5.08 -5.70 9.78
C PHE A 214 -5.84 -5.81 8.45
N PHE A 215 -6.80 -4.91 8.24
CA PHE A 215 -7.53 -4.78 6.98
C PHE A 215 -7.49 -3.34 6.49
N VAL A 216 -7.44 -3.17 5.17
CA VAL A 216 -7.90 -1.92 4.56
C VAL A 216 -9.44 -1.90 4.60
N PRO A 217 -10.10 -0.76 4.86
CA PRO A 217 -11.55 -0.67 4.96
C PRO A 217 -12.33 -1.32 3.81
N SER A 218 -11.87 -1.16 2.57
CA SER A 218 -12.45 -1.82 1.39
C SER A 218 -12.45 -3.35 1.48
N LEU A 219 -11.36 -3.97 1.94
CA LEU A 219 -11.27 -5.41 2.15
C LEU A 219 -12.16 -5.87 3.31
N LEU A 220 -12.22 -5.10 4.40
CA LEU A 220 -13.11 -5.41 5.51
C LEU A 220 -14.58 -5.44 5.07
N ARG A 221 -15.00 -4.46 4.25
CA ARG A 221 -16.36 -4.40 3.69
C ARG A 221 -16.70 -5.65 2.89
N LEU A 222 -15.81 -6.08 2.01
CA LEU A 222 -15.99 -7.30 1.22
C LEU A 222 -16.07 -8.55 2.11
N LEU A 223 -15.24 -8.62 3.16
CA LEU A 223 -15.24 -9.73 4.11
C LEU A 223 -16.53 -9.82 4.91
N LEU A 224 -17.09 -8.69 5.37
CA LEU A 224 -18.35 -8.64 6.13
C LEU A 224 -19.55 -9.18 5.35
N GLN A 225 -19.47 -9.27 4.03
CA GLN A 225 -20.51 -9.84 3.18
C GLN A 225 -20.35 -11.37 2.96
N GLN A 226 -19.26 -11.97 3.43
CA GLN A 226 -18.96 -13.37 3.18
C GLN A 226 -19.63 -14.31 4.20
N PRO A 227 -20.08 -15.49 3.76
CA PRO A 227 -20.62 -16.48 4.68
C PRO A 227 -19.54 -17.04 5.60
N LYS A 228 -19.95 -17.55 6.77
CA LYS A 228 -19.11 -18.20 7.80
C LYS A 228 -18.17 -17.25 8.55
N LEU A 229 -18.16 -15.95 8.24
CA LEU A 229 -17.32 -14.97 8.93
C LEU A 229 -17.60 -14.95 10.45
N GLU A 230 -18.84 -15.19 10.86
CA GLU A 230 -19.28 -15.32 12.25
C GLU A 230 -18.58 -16.47 13.01
N ASN A 231 -17.90 -17.37 12.31
CA ASN A 231 -17.11 -18.45 12.90
C ASN A 231 -15.68 -18.05 13.25
N CYS A 232 -15.22 -16.84 12.88
CA CYS A 232 -13.93 -16.26 13.28
C CYS A 232 -13.91 -15.80 14.76
N ARG A 233 -14.35 -16.68 15.68
CA ARG A 233 -14.61 -16.37 17.11
C ARG A 233 -13.37 -16.09 17.95
N TYR A 234 -12.18 -16.32 17.39
CA TYR A 234 -10.90 -16.08 18.08
C TYR A 234 -10.38 -14.66 17.87
N LEU A 235 -10.98 -13.88 16.97
CA LEU A 235 -10.63 -12.48 16.77
C LEU A 235 -10.81 -11.71 18.07
N LYS A 236 -9.74 -11.03 18.48
CA LYS A 236 -9.70 -10.15 19.65
C LYS A 236 -9.61 -8.70 19.23
N ARG A 237 -8.79 -8.40 18.22
CA ARG A 237 -8.61 -7.05 17.70
C ARG A 237 -8.49 -7.08 16.19
N VAL A 238 -9.19 -6.16 15.55
CA VAL A 238 -9.11 -5.87 14.13
C VAL A 238 -8.59 -4.44 14.00
N PHE A 239 -7.56 -4.27 13.19
CA PHE A 239 -6.99 -2.99 12.87
C PHE A 239 -7.44 -2.60 11.46
N CYS A 240 -7.83 -1.35 11.29
CA CYS A 240 -8.12 -0.76 10.00
C CYS A 240 -7.20 0.41 9.73
N GLY A 241 -6.79 0.59 8.49
CA GLY A 241 -5.99 1.73 8.10
C GLY A 241 -5.76 1.76 6.60
N GLY A 242 -5.04 2.78 6.13
CA GLY A 242 -4.77 2.93 4.70
C GLY A 242 -5.92 3.54 3.88
N GLU A 243 -7.14 3.63 4.40
CA GLU A 243 -8.28 4.37 3.82
C GLU A 243 -9.11 5.02 4.93
N ALA A 244 -10.04 5.90 4.55
CA ALA A 244 -11.02 6.40 5.51
C ALA A 244 -11.96 5.25 5.93
N LEU A 245 -12.13 5.05 7.24
CA LEU A 245 -13.14 4.17 7.80
C LEU A 245 -14.48 4.93 7.85
N SER A 246 -15.57 4.30 7.41
CA SER A 246 -16.91 4.91 7.47
C SER A 246 -17.69 4.44 8.71
N SER A 247 -18.67 5.25 9.14
CA SER A 247 -19.53 4.92 10.28
C SER A 247 -20.37 3.67 10.01
N GLU A 248 -20.85 3.54 8.77
CA GLU A 248 -21.64 2.41 8.29
C GLU A 248 -20.81 1.12 8.36
N LEU A 249 -19.56 1.15 7.90
CA LEU A 249 -18.67 -0.01 7.95
C LEU A 249 -18.34 -0.41 9.39
N MET A 250 -18.12 0.56 10.27
CA MET A 250 -17.93 0.32 11.70
C MET A 250 -19.16 -0.32 12.34
N GLN A 251 -20.37 0.16 12.03
CA GLN A 251 -21.62 -0.43 12.52
C GLN A 251 -21.80 -1.87 12.02
N GLN A 252 -21.55 -2.12 10.74
CA GLN A 252 -21.60 -3.47 10.16
C GLN A 252 -20.58 -4.40 10.81
N PHE A 253 -19.38 -3.91 11.12
CA PHE A 253 -18.36 -4.67 11.84
C PHE A 253 -18.88 -5.14 13.21
N PHE A 254 -19.43 -4.24 14.02
CA PHE A 254 -19.92 -4.57 15.36
C PHE A 254 -21.22 -5.39 15.37
N GLN A 255 -21.92 -5.50 14.24
CA GLN A 255 -23.00 -6.47 14.06
C GLN A 255 -22.49 -7.91 13.92
N HIS A 256 -21.29 -8.10 13.35
CA HIS A 256 -20.69 -9.42 13.11
C HIS A 256 -19.73 -9.85 14.20
N PHE A 257 -18.99 -8.91 14.80
CA PHE A 257 -17.92 -9.20 15.73
C PHE A 257 -18.11 -8.52 17.09
N ASN A 258 -17.80 -9.25 18.15
CA ASN A 258 -17.72 -8.74 19.51
C ASN A 258 -16.25 -8.57 19.95
N CYS A 259 -15.42 -8.00 19.07
CA CYS A 259 -13.99 -7.79 19.29
C CYS A 259 -13.63 -6.32 19.03
N GLU A 260 -12.43 -5.90 19.43
CA GLU A 260 -12.04 -4.50 19.32
C GLU A 260 -11.77 -4.13 17.86
N LEU A 261 -12.16 -2.91 17.47
CA LEU A 261 -11.79 -2.29 16.20
C LEU A 261 -10.91 -1.07 16.48
N HIS A 262 -9.79 -0.97 15.79
CA HIS A 262 -8.85 0.14 15.91
C HIS A 262 -8.63 0.79 14.55
N ASN A 263 -8.91 2.09 14.43
CA ASN A 263 -8.61 2.88 13.25
C ASN A 263 -7.21 3.49 13.38
N LEU A 264 -6.28 3.04 12.54
CA LEU A 264 -4.90 3.46 12.47
C LEU A 264 -4.71 4.42 11.29
N TYR A 265 -3.95 5.48 11.52
CA TYR A 265 -3.57 6.42 10.47
C TYR A 265 -2.08 6.70 10.55
N GLY A 266 -1.43 6.62 9.39
CA GLY A 266 -0.10 7.14 9.17
C GLY A 266 0.28 7.03 7.69
N PRO A 267 1.08 7.98 7.18
CA PRO A 267 1.77 7.83 5.91
C PRO A 267 3.06 6.99 6.08
N THR A 268 3.58 6.45 4.98
CA THR A 268 4.82 5.66 4.96
C THR A 268 6.05 6.41 5.45
N GLU A 269 6.00 7.75 5.37
CA GLU A 269 7.00 8.68 5.87
C GLU A 269 7.06 8.76 7.41
N THR A 270 6.19 8.05 8.13
CA THR A 270 6.12 8.06 9.60
C THR A 270 6.09 6.66 10.22
N SER A 271 6.79 5.69 9.64
CA SER A 271 6.92 4.32 10.19
C SER A 271 5.58 3.62 10.49
N VAL A 272 4.76 3.41 9.46
CA VAL A 272 3.44 2.72 9.49
C VAL A 272 2.29 3.60 9.99
N ASP A 273 2.18 3.83 11.30
CA ASP A 273 1.08 4.61 11.90
C ASP A 273 1.57 5.69 12.87
N ALA A 274 0.93 6.85 12.80
CA ALA A 274 1.22 8.02 13.62
C ALA A 274 0.13 8.31 14.65
N THR A 275 -1.11 7.92 14.36
CA THR A 275 -2.26 8.08 15.25
C THR A 275 -3.12 6.82 15.31
N CYS A 276 -3.84 6.66 16.42
CA CYS A 276 -4.71 5.52 16.65
C CYS A 276 -5.98 5.92 17.37
N TRP A 277 -7.10 5.37 16.92
CA TRP A 277 -8.41 5.49 17.55
C TRP A 277 -8.99 4.11 17.84
N GLN A 278 -9.37 3.85 19.08
CA GLN A 278 -10.18 2.68 19.39
C GLN A 278 -11.65 3.01 19.09
N CYS A 279 -12.20 2.35 18.07
CA CYS A 279 -13.56 2.60 17.62
C CYS A 279 -14.56 2.16 18.70
N PRO A 280 -15.48 3.03 19.16
CA PRO A 280 -16.50 2.64 20.11
C PRO A 280 -17.56 1.76 19.42
N PRO A 281 -18.08 0.70 20.08
CA PRO A 281 -19.15 -0.14 19.51
C PRO A 281 -20.45 0.61 19.18
N ARG A 282 -20.66 1.76 19.81
CA ARG A 282 -21.78 2.68 19.57
C ARG A 282 -21.25 4.10 19.62
N THR A 283 -21.64 4.90 18.64
CA THR A 283 -21.41 6.35 18.64
C THR A 283 -22.63 7.02 18.04
N ASP A 284 -23.03 8.14 18.64
CA ASP A 284 -24.02 9.05 18.07
C ASP A 284 -23.35 10.13 17.20
N ASP A 285 -22.00 10.18 17.19
CA ASP A 285 -21.22 11.12 16.40
C ASP A 285 -20.99 10.56 14.98
N PRO A 286 -21.37 11.28 13.91
CA PRO A 286 -21.05 10.90 12.55
C PRO A 286 -19.55 10.98 12.21
N ALA A 287 -18.75 11.74 12.98
CA ALA A 287 -17.34 11.94 12.72
C ALA A 287 -16.51 10.68 13.06
N ILE A 288 -15.84 10.13 12.05
CA ILE A 288 -14.88 9.04 12.24
C ILE A 288 -13.49 9.62 12.45
N ALA A 289 -12.96 9.41 13.66
CA ALA A 289 -11.65 9.91 14.02
C ALA A 289 -10.53 8.98 13.55
N ILE A 290 -9.37 9.57 13.29
CA ILE A 290 -8.07 8.90 13.20
C ILE A 290 -7.32 8.88 14.55
N GLY A 291 -7.95 9.46 15.58
CA GLY A 291 -7.59 9.28 16.98
C GLY A 291 -6.53 10.25 17.47
N ARG A 292 -5.60 9.76 18.28
CA ARG A 292 -4.57 10.56 18.95
C ARG A 292 -3.16 10.10 18.57
N PRO A 293 -2.15 10.98 18.72
CA PRO A 293 -0.75 10.63 18.46
C PRO A 293 -0.32 9.41 19.26
N ILE A 294 0.46 8.54 18.63
CA ILE A 294 1.08 7.40 19.32
C ILE A 294 2.35 7.83 20.08
N ALA A 295 2.92 6.93 20.88
CA ALA A 295 4.11 7.24 21.69
C ALA A 295 5.23 7.90 20.86
N ASN A 296 5.84 8.94 21.42
CA ASN A 296 6.94 9.71 20.82
C ASN A 296 6.63 10.31 19.43
N THR A 297 5.35 10.49 19.11
CA THR A 297 4.87 11.17 17.90
C THR A 297 4.25 12.50 18.27
N GLN A 298 4.57 13.53 17.49
CA GLN A 298 4.02 14.88 17.64
C GLN A 298 3.07 15.14 16.48
N ILE A 299 1.92 15.74 16.75
CA ILE A 299 0.94 16.13 15.73
C ILE A 299 0.68 17.62 15.85
N TYR A 300 0.71 18.30 14.71
CA TYR A 300 0.34 19.70 14.57
C TYR A 300 -0.67 19.85 13.43
N ILE A 301 -1.73 20.61 13.66
CA ILE A 301 -2.68 21.01 12.62
C ILE A 301 -2.43 22.48 12.33
N LEU A 302 -1.88 22.77 11.15
CA LEU A 302 -1.34 24.08 10.82
C LEU A 302 -2.09 24.73 9.66
N ASP A 303 -2.11 26.06 9.64
CA ASP A 303 -2.54 26.84 8.49
C ASP A 303 -1.43 26.99 7.44
N ARG A 304 -1.72 27.70 6.35
CA ARG A 304 -0.77 27.98 5.26
C ARG A 304 0.47 28.81 5.67
N HIS A 305 0.45 29.41 6.87
CA HIS A 305 1.54 30.19 7.44
C HIS A 305 2.29 29.41 8.53
N LEU A 306 2.06 28.08 8.61
CA LEU A 306 2.63 27.18 9.62
C LEU A 306 2.27 27.59 11.05
N GLN A 307 1.10 28.21 11.26
CA GLN A 307 0.57 28.54 12.57
C GLN A 307 -0.46 27.50 13.04
N PRO A 308 -0.43 27.06 14.31
CA PRO A 308 -1.44 26.15 14.84
C PRO A 308 -2.85 26.73 14.75
N VAL A 309 -3.79 25.94 14.24
CA VAL A 309 -5.21 26.34 14.16
C VAL A 309 -5.94 26.00 15.48
N PRO A 310 -7.01 26.75 15.85
CA PRO A 310 -7.85 26.41 16.99
C PRO A 310 -8.56 25.05 16.84
N VAL A 311 -8.98 24.45 17.96
CA VAL A 311 -9.81 23.23 17.96
C VAL A 311 -11.08 23.43 17.10
N GLY A 312 -11.43 22.43 16.30
CA GLY A 312 -12.56 22.47 15.36
C GLY A 312 -12.26 23.16 14.01
N ILE A 313 -11.15 23.88 13.88
CA ILE A 313 -10.75 24.52 12.63
C ILE A 313 -9.93 23.55 11.79
N VAL A 314 -10.21 23.54 10.49
CA VAL A 314 -9.52 22.69 9.51
C VAL A 314 -8.14 23.26 9.20
N GLY A 315 -7.12 22.39 9.18
CA GLY A 315 -5.77 22.71 8.73
C GLY A 315 -5.05 21.50 8.15
N GLU A 316 -3.81 21.71 7.70
CA GLU A 316 -2.94 20.65 7.18
C GLU A 316 -2.29 19.90 8.35
N LEU A 317 -2.37 18.57 8.31
CA LEU A 317 -1.72 17.70 9.28
C LEU A 317 -0.19 17.68 9.06
N HIS A 318 0.54 17.92 10.14
CA HIS A 318 2.00 17.84 10.19
C HIS A 318 2.42 16.88 11.31
N ILE A 319 3.34 15.97 11.00
CA ILE A 319 3.77 14.91 11.92
C ILE A 319 5.23 15.13 12.29
N GLY A 320 5.56 15.07 13.58
CA GLY A 320 6.93 15.13 14.09
C GLY A 320 7.25 13.95 15.01
N GLY A 321 8.47 13.92 15.54
CA GLY A 321 8.91 12.91 16.51
C GLY A 321 9.78 11.81 15.89
N ILE A 322 10.00 10.74 16.66
CA ILE A 322 11.00 9.71 16.35
C ILE A 322 10.63 8.81 15.16
N GLN A 323 9.35 8.80 14.78
CA GLN A 323 8.82 7.95 13.72
C GLN A 323 9.12 8.44 12.30
N LEU A 324 9.64 9.66 12.15
CA LEU A 324 9.90 10.21 10.82
C LEU A 324 10.93 9.36 10.06
N ALA A 325 10.59 9.06 8.81
CA ALA A 325 11.55 8.59 7.83
C ALA A 325 12.66 9.63 7.64
N ARG A 326 13.84 9.16 7.20
CA ARG A 326 14.97 10.05 6.89
C ARG A 326 14.65 11.02 5.75
N GLY A 327 13.85 10.57 4.79
CA GLY A 327 13.49 11.28 3.58
C GLY A 327 13.21 10.32 2.43
N TYR A 328 13.32 10.84 1.21
CA TYR A 328 13.17 10.08 -0.02
C TYR A 328 14.55 9.78 -0.64
N LEU A 329 14.79 8.54 -1.04
CA LEU A 329 16.03 8.12 -1.69
C LEU A 329 16.25 8.95 -2.96
N ASN A 330 17.47 9.45 -3.14
CA ASN A 330 17.91 10.23 -4.31
C ASN A 330 17.04 11.47 -4.65
N GLN A 331 16.19 11.95 -3.72
CA GLN A 331 15.28 13.08 -3.94
C GLN A 331 15.41 14.13 -2.84
N LEU A 332 16.54 14.83 -2.83
CA LEU A 332 16.87 15.83 -1.80
C LEU A 332 15.91 17.03 -1.79
N GLU A 333 15.49 17.51 -2.96
CA GLU A 333 14.57 18.65 -3.08
C GLU A 333 13.19 18.31 -2.53
N LEU A 334 12.62 17.18 -2.94
CA LEU A 334 11.34 16.68 -2.42
C LEU A 334 11.43 16.40 -0.91
N THR A 335 12.57 15.88 -0.44
CA THR A 335 12.81 15.67 0.99
C THR A 335 12.79 16.99 1.75
N ALA A 336 13.45 18.03 1.25
CA ALA A 336 13.45 19.35 1.88
C ALA A 336 12.07 20.02 1.85
N GLU A 337 11.29 19.80 0.78
CA GLU A 337 9.92 20.29 0.65
C GLU A 337 8.97 19.65 1.66
N LYS A 338 9.06 18.32 1.84
CA LYS A 338 8.12 17.56 2.68
C LYS A 338 8.56 17.43 4.14
N PHE A 339 9.86 17.40 4.43
CA PHE A 339 10.41 17.26 5.78
C PHE A 339 11.03 18.59 6.24
N ILE A 340 10.15 19.50 6.66
CA ILE A 340 10.51 20.87 7.03
C ILE A 340 11.06 20.95 8.47
N PRO A 341 11.82 22.00 8.83
CA PRO A 341 12.22 22.24 10.23
C PRO A 341 10.99 22.37 11.14
N ASN A 342 11.05 21.79 12.34
CA ASN A 342 9.99 21.92 13.34
C ASN A 342 10.17 23.21 14.17
N PRO A 343 9.28 24.21 14.03
CA PRO A 343 9.41 25.47 14.76
C PRO A 343 8.99 25.39 16.23
N PHE A 344 8.39 24.28 16.67
CA PHE A 344 7.77 24.15 18.00
C PHE A 344 8.59 23.31 18.98
N ALA A 345 9.26 22.26 18.51
CA ALA A 345 9.94 21.29 19.37
C ALA A 345 11.34 20.86 18.88
N GLY A 346 11.89 21.53 17.87
CA GLY A 346 13.14 21.13 17.21
C GLY A 346 12.99 19.84 16.39
N GLY A 347 14.01 19.50 15.60
CA GLY A 347 13.92 18.40 14.63
C GLY A 347 13.13 18.78 13.38
N LYS A 348 12.36 17.83 12.82
CA LYS A 348 11.60 18.02 11.57
C LYS A 348 10.11 17.75 11.75
N LEU A 349 9.31 18.31 10.84
CA LEU A 349 7.91 17.95 10.60
C LEU A 349 7.78 17.40 9.19
N TYR A 350 7.03 16.31 9.03
CA TYR A 350 6.57 15.82 7.75
C TYR A 350 5.21 16.44 7.40
N LYS A 351 5.12 17.06 6.23
CA LYS A 351 3.90 17.62 5.65
C LYS A 351 3.09 16.52 4.98
N THR A 352 1.93 16.15 5.53
CA THR A 352 1.20 14.99 5.00
C THR A 352 0.35 15.30 3.78
N GLY A 353 -0.05 16.57 3.58
CA GLY A 353 -1.04 16.98 2.59
C GLY A 353 -2.49 16.62 2.97
N ASP A 354 -2.72 16.06 4.16
CA ASP A 354 -4.06 15.70 4.65
C ASP A 354 -4.71 16.87 5.40
N LEU A 355 -6.01 17.08 5.14
CA LEU A 355 -6.86 18.03 5.86
C LEU A 355 -7.51 17.34 7.04
N VAL A 356 -7.36 17.94 8.21
CA VAL A 356 -7.86 17.42 9.47
C VAL A 356 -8.34 18.54 10.38
N ARG A 357 -9.04 18.19 11.46
CA ARG A 357 -9.28 19.08 12.60
C ARG A 357 -9.24 18.32 13.91
N TYR A 358 -8.90 19.02 14.99
CA TYR A 358 -9.11 18.50 16.33
C TYR A 358 -10.60 18.56 16.70
N LEU A 359 -11.09 17.48 17.28
CA LEU A 359 -12.37 17.41 17.98
C LEU A 359 -12.20 17.91 19.42
N ALA A 360 -13.31 18.23 20.08
CA ALA A 360 -13.31 18.79 21.44
C ALA A 360 -12.70 17.83 22.48
N ASP A 361 -12.74 16.52 22.22
CA ASP A 361 -12.15 15.48 23.05
C ASP A 361 -10.66 15.23 22.74
N GLY A 362 -10.05 16.00 21.81
CA GLY A 362 -8.67 15.86 21.41
C GLY A 362 -8.38 14.72 20.42
N ASN A 363 -9.40 13.98 19.96
CA ASN A 363 -9.26 13.14 18.78
C ASN A 363 -9.14 13.99 17.51
N ILE A 364 -8.58 13.42 16.46
CA ILE A 364 -8.39 14.07 15.17
C ILE A 364 -9.37 13.47 14.17
N GLU A 365 -10.13 14.30 13.46
CA GLU A 365 -11.00 13.91 12.36
C GLU A 365 -10.29 14.15 11.03
N TYR A 366 -10.37 13.17 10.12
CA TYR A 366 -9.84 13.26 8.77
C TYR A 366 -10.91 13.75 7.79
N LEU A 367 -10.56 14.74 6.96
CA LEU A 367 -11.51 15.42 6.06
C LEU A 367 -11.16 15.31 4.57
N GLY A 368 -9.99 14.76 4.23
CA GLY A 368 -9.54 14.60 2.85
C GLY A 368 -8.11 15.09 2.63
N ARG A 369 -7.80 15.42 1.38
CA ARG A 369 -6.46 15.86 0.95
C ARG A 369 -6.49 17.22 0.27
N ILE A 370 -5.38 17.94 0.38
CA ILE A 370 -5.12 19.21 -0.31
C ILE A 370 -4.68 18.98 -1.75
N ASP A 371 -4.00 17.86 -1.99
CA ASP A 371 -3.41 17.47 -3.26
C ASP A 371 -4.26 16.43 -4.01
N ASN A 372 -3.76 15.99 -5.17
CA ASN A 372 -4.42 15.01 -6.03
C ASN A 372 -4.05 13.55 -5.68
N GLN A 373 -3.51 13.31 -4.49
CA GLN A 373 -3.26 11.95 -4.04
C GLN A 373 -4.57 11.32 -3.57
N VAL A 374 -4.74 10.04 -3.89
CA VAL A 374 -5.93 9.27 -3.51
C VAL A 374 -5.54 7.93 -2.91
N LYS A 375 -6.47 7.32 -2.17
CA LYS A 375 -6.39 5.96 -1.66
C LYS A 375 -7.53 5.18 -2.30
N LEU A 376 -7.20 4.19 -3.12
CA LEU A 376 -8.18 3.35 -3.80
C LEU A 376 -7.92 1.89 -3.40
N ARG A 377 -8.87 1.27 -2.69
CA ARG A 377 -8.76 -0.11 -2.22
C ARG A 377 -7.50 -0.32 -1.34
N GLY A 378 -7.16 0.70 -0.55
CA GLY A 378 -5.99 0.75 0.34
C GLY A 378 -4.68 1.12 -0.34
N LEU A 379 -4.69 1.31 -1.66
CA LEU A 379 -3.49 1.58 -2.45
C LEU A 379 -3.32 3.08 -2.62
N ARG A 380 -2.14 3.58 -2.25
CA ARG A 380 -1.76 4.99 -2.41
C ARG A 380 -1.46 5.26 -3.89
N ILE A 381 -2.25 6.11 -4.53
CA ILE A 381 -2.11 6.48 -5.94
C ILE A 381 -1.90 7.99 -6.03
N GLU A 382 -0.80 8.39 -6.68
CA GLU A 382 -0.59 9.76 -7.13
C GLU A 382 -1.21 9.89 -8.52
N LEU A 383 -2.34 10.61 -8.64
CA LEU A 383 -3.00 10.78 -9.95
C LEU A 383 -2.09 11.47 -10.98
N GLY A 384 -1.16 12.31 -10.49
CA GLY A 384 -0.12 12.93 -11.30
C GLY A 384 0.88 11.95 -11.92
N GLU A 385 1.14 10.80 -11.29
CA GLU A 385 2.03 9.77 -11.85
C GLU A 385 1.45 9.24 -13.17
N ILE A 386 0.15 8.96 -13.16
CA ILE A 386 -0.60 8.45 -14.31
C ILE A 386 -0.71 9.52 -15.39
N GLN A 387 -1.04 10.77 -15.00
CA GLN A 387 -1.12 11.90 -15.93
C GLN A 387 0.21 12.17 -16.63
N THR A 388 1.32 12.18 -15.88
CA THR A 388 2.66 12.41 -16.45
C THR A 388 3.01 11.36 -17.51
N ILE A 389 2.68 10.09 -17.25
CA ILE A 389 2.92 9.03 -18.23
C ILE A 389 1.98 9.20 -19.42
N LEU A 390 0.69 9.44 -19.23
CA LEU A 390 -0.27 9.70 -20.33
C LEU A 390 0.18 10.89 -21.20
N ASP A 391 0.59 11.99 -20.59
CA ASP A 391 1.04 13.21 -21.27
C ASP A 391 2.34 12.99 -22.06
N SER A 392 3.09 11.91 -21.77
CA SER A 392 4.24 11.49 -22.59
C SER A 392 3.85 10.77 -23.90
N HIS A 393 2.57 10.44 -24.09
CA HIS A 393 2.08 9.80 -25.31
C HIS A 393 2.03 10.82 -26.47
N PRO A 394 2.62 10.54 -27.65
CA PRO A 394 2.75 11.53 -28.73
C PRO A 394 1.45 12.13 -29.27
N GLN A 395 0.33 11.43 -29.08
CA GLN A 395 -1.00 11.85 -29.55
C GLN A 395 -1.88 12.47 -28.46
N ILE A 396 -1.36 12.66 -27.24
CA ILE A 396 -2.10 13.28 -26.14
C ILE A 396 -1.62 14.71 -25.97
N ASN A 397 -2.54 15.67 -25.96
CA ASN A 397 -2.20 17.07 -25.67
C ASN A 397 -2.17 17.33 -24.17
N GLN A 398 -3.13 16.75 -23.45
CA GLN A 398 -3.26 16.89 -22.01
C GLN A 398 -4.13 15.74 -21.47
N SER A 399 -3.82 15.26 -20.28
CA SER A 399 -4.63 14.29 -19.55
C SER A 399 -5.05 14.81 -18.18
N VAL A 400 -6.17 14.30 -17.68
CA VAL A 400 -6.66 14.50 -16.33
C VAL A 400 -7.16 13.17 -15.82
N VAL A 401 -6.64 12.73 -14.67
CA VAL A 401 -7.07 11.47 -14.06
C VAL A 401 -7.77 11.80 -12.75
N ILE A 402 -8.94 11.20 -12.53
CA ILE A 402 -9.75 11.37 -11.32
C ILE A 402 -10.21 10.02 -10.77
N ILE A 403 -10.58 10.00 -9.50
CA ILE A 403 -11.45 8.95 -8.95
C ILE A 403 -12.89 9.39 -9.18
N GLN A 404 -13.60 8.62 -9.98
CA GLN A 404 -15.03 8.76 -10.12
C GLN A 404 -15.74 7.81 -9.17
N THR A 405 -16.75 8.34 -8.47
CA THR A 405 -17.55 7.61 -7.49
C THR A 405 -18.99 7.58 -8.00
N ASP A 406 -19.48 6.41 -8.40
CA ASP A 406 -20.89 6.24 -8.81
C ASP A 406 -21.79 5.97 -7.59
N SER A 407 -21.22 5.36 -6.54
CA SER A 407 -21.76 5.20 -5.18
C SER A 407 -20.58 5.05 -4.20
N GLU A 408 -20.79 5.12 -2.87
CA GLU A 408 -19.70 4.94 -1.88
C GLU A 408 -18.87 3.67 -2.11
N ASP A 409 -19.48 2.63 -2.68
CA ASP A 409 -18.88 1.32 -2.90
C ASP A 409 -18.30 1.11 -4.30
N ASN A 410 -18.55 2.02 -5.25
CA ASN A 410 -18.08 1.90 -6.62
C ASN A 410 -17.22 3.11 -7.03
N GLN A 411 -15.97 3.07 -6.56
CA GLN A 411 -14.91 3.99 -6.96
C GLN A 411 -14.07 3.38 -8.07
N ARG A 412 -13.84 4.16 -9.12
CA ARG A 412 -13.00 3.77 -10.25
C ARG A 412 -12.11 4.90 -10.71
N LEU A 413 -10.95 4.51 -11.22
CA LEU A 413 -9.97 5.42 -11.77
C LEU A 413 -10.32 5.71 -13.24
N VAL A 414 -10.56 6.98 -13.56
CA VAL A 414 -10.98 7.43 -14.89
C VAL A 414 -9.94 8.41 -15.44
N ALA A 415 -9.48 8.18 -16.66
CA ALA A 415 -8.60 9.08 -17.39
C ALA A 415 -9.37 9.83 -18.48
N TYR A 416 -9.34 11.15 -18.41
CA TYR A 416 -9.83 12.06 -19.43
C TYR A 416 -8.66 12.52 -20.28
N ILE A 417 -8.81 12.44 -21.60
CA ILE A 417 -7.74 12.71 -22.56
C ILE A 417 -8.20 13.79 -23.52
N ALA A 418 -7.48 14.90 -23.59
CA ALA A 418 -7.65 15.87 -24.66
C ALA A 418 -6.77 15.46 -25.85
N SER A 419 -7.41 15.12 -26.97
CA SER A 419 -6.71 14.79 -28.21
C SER A 419 -7.54 15.19 -29.43
N GLN A 420 -6.88 15.80 -30.41
CA GLN A 420 -7.46 16.08 -31.73
C GLN A 420 -7.32 14.89 -32.70
N HIS A 421 -6.61 13.83 -32.31
CA HIS A 421 -6.42 12.64 -33.13
C HIS A 421 -7.58 11.65 -32.94
N GLN A 422 -8.43 11.52 -33.95
CA GLN A 422 -9.59 10.62 -33.93
C GLN A 422 -9.25 9.12 -33.85
N ALA A 423 -7.98 8.75 -34.02
CA ALA A 423 -7.54 7.36 -34.02
C ALA A 423 -7.24 6.80 -32.62
N LEU A 424 -7.06 7.66 -31.61
CA LEU A 424 -6.68 7.22 -30.27
C LEU A 424 -7.81 6.44 -29.61
N THR A 425 -7.52 5.26 -29.08
CA THR A 425 -8.51 4.39 -28.45
C THR A 425 -8.18 4.10 -26.97
N PRO A 426 -9.19 3.79 -26.12
CA PRO A 426 -8.96 3.31 -24.75
C PRO A 426 -7.99 2.13 -24.68
N LYS A 427 -8.04 1.22 -25.67
CA LYS A 427 -7.15 0.07 -25.78
C LYS A 427 -5.68 0.46 -25.95
N GLU A 428 -5.39 1.37 -26.89
CA GLU A 428 -4.02 1.84 -27.13
C GLU A 428 -3.45 2.55 -25.89
N LEU A 429 -4.27 3.36 -25.22
CA LEU A 429 -3.90 4.03 -23.98
C LEU A 429 -3.59 3.04 -22.86
N ARG A 430 -4.41 2.00 -22.70
CA ARG A 430 -4.17 0.94 -21.73
C ARG A 430 -2.87 0.19 -22.04
N GLN A 431 -2.67 -0.23 -23.29
CA GLN A 431 -1.45 -0.91 -23.73
C GLN A 431 -0.19 -0.06 -23.52
N PHE A 432 -0.31 1.27 -23.65
CA PHE A 432 0.78 2.19 -23.38
C PHE A 432 1.13 2.33 -21.88
N LEU A 433 0.14 2.19 -20.98
CA LEU A 433 0.32 2.31 -19.53
C LEU A 433 0.75 1.01 -18.85
N GLN A 434 0.23 -0.15 -19.29
CA GLN A 434 0.50 -1.46 -18.71
C GLN A 434 1.98 -1.79 -18.45
N PRO A 435 2.93 -1.51 -19.36
CA PRO A 435 4.34 -1.82 -19.10
C PRO A 435 4.98 -0.91 -18.02
N LYS A 436 4.41 0.26 -17.74
CA LYS A 436 5.01 1.31 -16.90
C LYS A 436 4.40 1.43 -15.50
N LEU A 437 3.13 1.06 -15.36
CA LEU A 437 2.34 1.27 -14.16
C LEU A 437 1.83 -0.05 -13.58
N PRO A 438 1.83 -0.22 -12.25
CA PRO A 438 1.15 -1.35 -11.62
C PRO A 438 -0.29 -1.46 -12.08
N ALA A 439 -0.81 -2.70 -12.15
CA ALA A 439 -2.16 -2.97 -12.65
C ALA A 439 -3.24 -2.13 -11.95
N TYR A 440 -3.09 -1.86 -10.65
CA TYR A 440 -4.04 -1.06 -9.86
C TYR A 440 -4.01 0.45 -10.17
N MET A 441 -2.98 0.94 -10.86
CA MET A 441 -2.86 2.35 -11.30
C MET A 441 -3.35 2.56 -12.74
N ILE A 442 -3.74 1.48 -13.44
CA ILE A 442 -4.28 1.59 -14.80
C ILE A 442 -5.75 2.04 -14.70
N PRO A 443 -6.14 3.17 -15.32
CA PRO A 443 -7.53 3.60 -15.35
C PRO A 443 -8.45 2.50 -15.90
N SER A 444 -9.63 2.34 -15.30
CA SER A 444 -10.64 1.40 -15.80
C SER A 444 -11.35 1.98 -17.03
N ALA A 445 -11.46 3.31 -17.13
CA ALA A 445 -12.11 4.01 -18.23
C ALA A 445 -11.24 5.12 -18.82
N PHE A 446 -11.35 5.32 -20.14
CA PHE A 446 -10.68 6.40 -20.87
C PHE A 446 -11.69 7.21 -21.67
N VAL A 447 -11.85 8.49 -21.31
CA VAL A 447 -12.78 9.40 -21.98
C VAL A 447 -11.98 10.37 -22.84
N ILE A 448 -12.10 10.22 -24.16
CA ILE A 448 -11.36 11.05 -25.12
C ILE A 448 -12.25 12.23 -25.54
N LEU A 449 -11.73 13.44 -25.36
CA LEU A 449 -12.40 14.69 -25.67
C LEU A 449 -11.55 15.48 -26.68
N PRO A 450 -12.17 16.22 -27.62
CA PRO A 450 -11.44 17.13 -28.50
C PRO A 450 -10.68 18.21 -27.72
N GLU A 451 -11.29 18.68 -26.63
CA GLU A 451 -10.75 19.69 -25.71
C GLU A 451 -11.39 19.54 -24.32
N PHE A 452 -10.72 20.03 -23.29
CA PHE A 452 -11.28 20.01 -21.94
C PHE A 452 -12.23 21.17 -21.67
N PRO A 453 -13.33 20.96 -20.93
CA PRO A 453 -14.12 22.06 -20.42
C PRO A 453 -13.27 22.87 -19.44
N LEU A 454 -13.21 24.18 -19.64
CA LEU A 454 -12.47 25.09 -18.76
C LEU A 454 -13.42 25.88 -17.86
N ASN A 455 -12.95 26.20 -16.65
CA ASN A 455 -13.60 27.14 -15.76
C ASN A 455 -13.25 28.59 -16.17
N PRO A 456 -13.91 29.63 -15.57
CA PRO A 456 -13.63 31.02 -15.91
C PRO A 456 -12.18 31.47 -15.71
N ASN A 457 -11.38 30.72 -14.95
CA ASN A 457 -9.95 30.98 -14.71
C ASN A 457 -9.03 30.20 -15.67
N GLY A 458 -9.59 29.55 -16.70
CA GLY A 458 -8.83 28.80 -17.71
C GLY A 458 -8.27 27.46 -17.23
N LYS A 459 -8.67 26.95 -16.06
CA LYS A 459 -8.30 25.60 -15.59
C LYS A 459 -9.36 24.58 -15.99
N VAL A 460 -9.00 23.31 -16.13
CA VAL A 460 -9.96 22.23 -16.40
C VAL A 460 -11.05 22.20 -15.32
N ASP A 461 -12.30 22.25 -15.76
CA ASP A 461 -13.48 22.17 -14.92
C ASP A 461 -13.87 20.71 -14.71
N LEU A 462 -13.31 20.09 -13.67
CA LEU A 462 -13.52 18.68 -13.34
C LEU A 462 -15.00 18.32 -13.18
N LYS A 463 -15.85 19.27 -12.76
CA LYS A 463 -17.29 19.04 -12.56
C LYS A 463 -18.08 18.96 -13.87
N LYS A 464 -17.51 19.47 -14.96
CA LYS A 464 -18.10 19.44 -16.30
C LYS A 464 -17.55 18.30 -17.16
N LEU A 465 -16.63 17.50 -16.63
CA LEU A 465 -16.17 16.31 -17.32
C LEU A 465 -17.34 15.32 -17.45
N PRO A 466 -17.60 14.78 -18.65
CA PRO A 466 -18.71 13.87 -18.87
C PRO A 466 -18.46 12.55 -18.14
N LEU A 467 -19.53 11.87 -17.74
CA LEU A 467 -19.40 10.53 -17.18
C LEU A 467 -18.93 9.56 -18.29
N PRO A 468 -18.08 8.57 -17.99
CA PRO A 468 -17.72 7.51 -18.92
C PRO A 468 -18.96 6.80 -19.43
N ASN A 469 -19.10 6.74 -20.75
CA ASN A 469 -20.12 5.95 -21.43
C ASN A 469 -19.54 4.57 -21.81
N GLU A 470 -20.37 3.67 -22.37
CA GLU A 470 -19.93 2.33 -22.79
C GLU A 470 -18.71 2.39 -23.73
N THR A 471 -18.62 3.40 -24.61
CA THR A 471 -17.46 3.57 -25.51
C THR A 471 -16.16 3.97 -24.80
N ALA A 472 -16.23 4.49 -23.58
CA ALA A 472 -15.06 4.78 -22.75
C ALA A 472 -14.54 3.55 -21.97
N LEU A 473 -15.34 2.48 -21.93
CA LEU A 473 -15.08 1.23 -21.19
C LEU A 473 -14.70 0.07 -22.13
N VAL A 474 -15.26 0.04 -23.36
CA VAL A 474 -15.23 -1.15 -24.21
C VAL A 474 -14.03 -1.19 -25.16
N GLU A 475 -13.24 -2.25 -25.04
CA GLU A 475 -12.09 -2.63 -25.88
C GLU A 475 -12.44 -3.29 -27.23
N SER A 476 -13.66 -3.81 -27.41
CA SER A 476 -13.92 -4.84 -28.44
C SER A 476 -15.20 -4.65 -29.25
N VAL A 477 -15.17 -5.07 -30.52
CA VAL A 477 -16.38 -5.25 -31.33
C VAL A 477 -17.23 -6.30 -30.63
N TYR A 478 -18.48 -5.98 -30.31
CA TYR A 478 -19.39 -6.92 -29.64
C TYR A 478 -19.44 -8.27 -30.37
N VAL A 479 -19.08 -9.33 -29.65
CA VAL A 479 -19.25 -10.71 -30.10
C VAL A 479 -20.19 -11.41 -29.12
N ALA A 480 -21.29 -11.93 -29.65
CA ALA A 480 -22.30 -12.64 -28.86
C ALA A 480 -21.74 -13.96 -28.30
N PRO A 481 -22.26 -14.46 -27.15
CA PRO A 481 -21.90 -15.76 -26.61
C PRO A 481 -22.17 -16.88 -27.62
N ARG A 482 -21.20 -17.78 -27.77
CA ARG A 482 -21.18 -18.83 -28.81
C ARG A 482 -21.62 -20.19 -28.28
N ASN A 483 -21.59 -20.38 -26.97
CA ASN A 483 -21.91 -21.66 -26.32
C ASN A 483 -22.60 -21.44 -24.96
N PRO A 484 -23.22 -22.49 -24.37
CA PRO A 484 -23.97 -22.36 -23.12
C PRO A 484 -23.15 -21.78 -21.95
N THR A 485 -21.87 -22.12 -21.85
CA THR A 485 -20.98 -21.59 -20.80
C THR A 485 -20.76 -20.09 -20.94
N GLU A 486 -20.47 -19.61 -22.16
CA GLU A 486 -20.34 -18.19 -22.45
C GLU A 486 -21.64 -17.43 -22.18
N THR A 487 -22.80 -18.01 -22.53
CA THR A 487 -24.11 -17.40 -22.21
C THR A 487 -24.32 -17.23 -20.72
N ILE A 488 -23.99 -18.25 -19.92
CA ILE A 488 -24.09 -18.18 -18.45
C ILE A 488 -23.16 -17.09 -17.90
N LEU A 489 -21.91 -17.05 -18.35
CA LEU A 489 -20.94 -16.05 -17.89
C LEU A 489 -21.35 -14.62 -18.25
N VAL A 490 -21.80 -14.38 -19.49
CA VAL A 490 -22.29 -13.07 -19.94
C VAL A 490 -23.48 -12.63 -19.09
N ASN A 491 -24.45 -13.51 -18.82
CA ASN A 491 -25.61 -13.17 -17.98
C ASN A 491 -25.19 -12.79 -16.56
N ILE A 492 -24.25 -13.54 -15.95
CA ILE A 492 -23.71 -13.21 -14.62
C ILE A 492 -23.05 -11.83 -14.64
N TRP A 493 -22.23 -11.54 -15.65
CA TRP A 493 -21.55 -10.24 -15.75
C TRP A 493 -22.53 -9.10 -15.96
N GLN A 494 -23.58 -9.29 -16.77
CA GLN A 494 -24.62 -8.29 -16.98
C GLN A 494 -25.36 -7.96 -15.68
N GLU A 495 -25.63 -8.96 -14.86
CA GLU A 495 -26.24 -8.80 -13.53
C GLU A 495 -25.30 -8.06 -12.57
N VAL A 496 -24.05 -8.52 -12.46
CA VAL A 496 -23.05 -7.94 -11.52
C VAL A 496 -22.69 -6.50 -11.89
N LEU A 497 -22.50 -6.21 -13.18
CA LEU A 497 -22.09 -4.89 -13.65
C LEU A 497 -23.28 -3.96 -13.96
N SER A 498 -24.50 -4.48 -13.90
CA SER A 498 -25.72 -3.77 -14.31
C SER A 498 -25.63 -3.20 -15.75
N LEU A 499 -25.01 -3.96 -16.66
CA LEU A 499 -24.85 -3.59 -18.07
C LEU A 499 -25.74 -4.44 -18.96
N ALA A 500 -26.41 -3.81 -19.93
CA ALA A 500 -27.36 -4.51 -20.80
C ALA A 500 -26.68 -5.35 -21.90
N LYS A 501 -25.42 -5.07 -22.24
CA LYS A 501 -24.74 -5.70 -23.38
C LYS A 501 -23.27 -5.97 -23.04
N ILE A 502 -22.91 -7.25 -22.96
CA ILE A 502 -21.54 -7.71 -22.73
C ILE A 502 -21.19 -8.75 -23.79
N GLY A 503 -20.10 -8.52 -24.50
CA GLY A 503 -19.52 -9.43 -25.47
C GLY A 503 -18.51 -10.38 -24.82
N ILE A 504 -18.25 -11.52 -25.48
CA ILE A 504 -17.32 -12.54 -24.97
C ILE A 504 -15.84 -12.12 -24.95
N ASN A 505 -15.51 -11.02 -25.64
CA ASN A 505 -14.17 -10.45 -25.67
C ASN A 505 -14.04 -9.24 -24.74
N ASP A 506 -15.12 -8.86 -24.04
CA ASP A 506 -15.08 -7.75 -23.11
C ASP A 506 -14.36 -8.17 -21.82
N ASN A 507 -13.72 -7.20 -21.18
CA ASN A 507 -12.99 -7.40 -19.95
C ASN A 507 -13.80 -6.88 -18.76
N PHE A 508 -14.01 -7.74 -17.76
CA PHE A 508 -14.82 -7.45 -16.58
C PHE A 508 -14.40 -6.15 -15.85
N PHE A 509 -13.10 -5.94 -15.67
CA PHE A 509 -12.58 -4.80 -14.92
C PHE A 509 -12.68 -3.49 -15.72
N GLU A 510 -12.60 -3.58 -17.04
CA GLU A 510 -12.76 -2.41 -17.93
C GLU A 510 -14.20 -1.93 -17.95
N LEU A 511 -15.15 -2.85 -17.79
CA LEU A 511 -16.56 -2.54 -17.65
C LEU A 511 -16.94 -2.00 -16.26
N GLY A 512 -15.99 -1.91 -15.32
CA GLY A 512 -16.19 -1.32 -13.99
C GLY A 512 -16.39 -2.33 -12.85
N GLY A 513 -15.91 -3.56 -13.01
CA GLY A 513 -15.95 -4.61 -11.98
C GLY A 513 -14.87 -4.58 -10.90
#